data_AF-A0A3N6HCU0-F1
#
_entry.id   AF-A0A3N6HCU0-F1
#
_cell.length_a   1.000
_cell.length_b   1.000
_cell.length_c   1.000
_cell.angle_alpha   90.00
_cell.angle_beta   90.00
_cell.angle_gamma   90.00
#
_symmetry.space_group_name_H-M   'P 1'
#
loop_
_entity.id
_entity.type
_entity.pdbx_description
1 polymer ?
#
loop_
_entity_poly.entity_id
_entity_poly.type
_entity_poly.pdbx_seq_one_letter_code
_entity_poly.pdbx_strand_id
1 'polypeptide(L)'
;MWGFSFPLPGLGGILRAMRHMRGVGAVVAGIAAMVALSGCGGSGSDEAKPASSPSASNEAVDPKSSEPEPSVEYPATPEGDIDRLADEKGWVVDDLYPAASDFVADTCESMPVSAVDGASRPQWLAESGNMDGDGKAVLQARIPKLCPKWTPVMKQAVSGRYDRWFGDGTYVVSSKPAAAGEDEKTIPPGMYQARGNIKDCYWERTTKSGDIIDNHLATSAQEITVTIRASDGQFTSERCAVWKPVR
;
A
#
# COMPACT_ATOMS: atom_id res chain seq x y z
N MET A 1 2.17 -49.33 -3.52
CA MET A 1 1.42 -48.43 -2.62
C MET A 1 2.41 -47.78 -1.67
N TRP A 2 2.88 -46.58 -2.01
CA TRP A 2 3.67 -45.71 -1.11
C TRP A 2 3.03 -44.33 -1.23
N GLY A 3 2.35 -43.90 -0.17
CA GLY A 3 1.66 -42.61 -0.10
C GLY A 3 2.61 -41.53 0.40
N PHE A 4 2.81 -40.49 -0.39
CA PHE A 4 3.40 -39.24 0.06
C PHE A 4 2.31 -38.18 0.14
N SER A 5 1.92 -37.83 1.38
CA SER A 5 1.16 -36.62 1.65
C SER A 5 2.12 -35.43 1.63
N PHE A 6 1.89 -34.48 0.72
CA PHE A 6 2.52 -33.16 0.76
C PHE A 6 1.58 -32.17 1.46
N PRO A 7 2.07 -31.31 2.36
CA PRO A 7 1.28 -30.19 2.88
C PRO A 7 1.17 -29.10 1.81
N LEU A 8 -0.05 -28.61 1.60
CA LEU A 8 -0.36 -27.45 0.77
C LEU A 8 0.22 -26.17 1.41
N PRO A 9 0.89 -25.29 0.66
CA PRO A 9 1.20 -23.94 1.13
C PRO A 9 -0.09 -23.14 1.31
N GLY A 10 -0.20 -22.49 2.47
CA GLY A 10 -1.34 -21.67 2.86
C GLY A 10 -1.56 -20.50 1.89
N LEU A 11 -2.80 -20.40 1.42
CA LEU A 11 -3.41 -19.19 0.90
C LEU A 11 -3.55 -18.19 2.04
N GLY A 12 -2.62 -17.24 2.13
CA GLY A 12 -2.65 -16.14 3.08
C GLY A 12 -2.58 -14.79 2.39
N GLY A 13 -3.75 -14.19 2.14
CA GLY A 13 -3.92 -12.74 2.27
C GLY A 13 -3.50 -11.83 1.11
N ILE A 14 -4.03 -12.05 -0.10
CA ILE A 14 -4.27 -10.93 -1.02
C ILE A 14 -5.64 -10.35 -0.64
N LEU A 15 -5.67 -9.11 -0.15
CA LEU A 15 -6.73 -8.09 -0.29
C LEU A 15 -6.47 -6.96 0.72
N ARG A 16 -5.78 -5.89 0.31
CA ARG A 16 -5.87 -4.59 0.99
C ARG A 16 -6.36 -3.56 -0.02
N ALA A 17 -7.69 -3.46 -0.12
CA ALA A 17 -8.38 -2.38 -0.82
C ALA A 17 -9.51 -1.86 0.07
N MET A 18 -9.70 -0.54 0.01
CA MET A 18 -10.73 0.31 0.64
C MET A 18 -10.30 1.02 1.92
N ARG A 19 -9.64 2.17 1.72
CA ARG A 19 -9.66 3.29 2.68
C ARG A 19 -10.95 4.08 2.45
N HIS A 20 -11.85 4.09 3.43
CA HIS A 20 -12.98 5.01 3.45
C HIS A 20 -12.49 6.44 3.73
N MET A 21 -12.64 7.32 2.75
CA MET A 21 -12.63 8.76 2.98
C MET A 21 -13.92 9.15 3.73
N ARG A 22 -13.80 9.48 5.02
CA ARG A 22 -14.82 10.28 5.71
C ARG A 22 -14.52 11.75 5.44
N GLY A 23 -15.17 12.30 4.42
CA GLY A 23 -15.29 13.74 4.22
C GLY A 23 -16.19 14.35 5.30
N VAL A 24 -15.68 15.32 6.04
CA VAL A 24 -16.49 16.22 6.85
C VAL A 24 -16.79 17.44 5.99
N GLY A 25 -18.07 17.60 5.66
CA GLY A 25 -18.58 18.71 4.88
C GLY A 25 -18.77 19.98 5.71
N ALA A 26 -18.75 21.10 5.00
CA ALA A 26 -19.49 22.31 5.37
C ALA A 26 -19.93 23.00 4.07
N VAL A 27 -21.11 22.65 3.57
CA VAL A 27 -21.83 23.45 2.58
C VAL A 27 -22.89 24.23 3.35
N VAL A 28 -22.68 25.55 3.47
CA VAL A 28 -23.74 26.47 3.88
C VAL A 28 -24.42 26.94 2.60
N ALA A 29 -25.53 26.32 2.24
CA ALA A 29 -26.44 26.80 1.21
C ALA A 29 -27.70 27.36 1.89
N GLY A 30 -27.89 28.69 1.78
CA GLY A 30 -29.07 29.38 2.26
C GLY A 30 -30.30 29.02 1.42
N ILE A 31 -31.38 28.64 2.10
CA ILE A 31 -32.70 28.42 1.49
C ILE A 31 -33.45 29.75 1.50
N ALA A 32 -33.87 30.21 0.32
CA ALA A 32 -34.96 31.16 0.16
C ALA A 32 -36.09 30.43 -0.57
N ALA A 33 -37.18 30.13 0.15
CA ALA A 33 -38.40 29.58 -0.40
C ALA A 33 -39.40 30.71 -0.68
N MET A 34 -39.87 30.81 -1.92
CA MET A 34 -41.12 31.51 -2.26
C MET A 34 -42.21 30.48 -2.56
N VAL A 35 -43.38 30.79 -2.02
CA VAL A 35 -44.65 30.05 -2.01
C VAL A 35 -45.39 30.23 -3.33
N ALA A 36 -46.03 29.17 -3.87
CA ALA A 36 -47.31 29.29 -4.58
C ALA A 36 -48.06 27.94 -4.67
N LEU A 37 -49.36 28.03 -4.42
CA LEU A 37 -50.38 27.01 -4.20
C LEU A 37 -50.94 26.37 -5.49
N SER A 38 -51.46 25.12 -5.39
CA SER A 38 -52.84 24.70 -5.76
C SER A 38 -52.95 23.19 -6.05
N GLY A 39 -54.05 22.54 -5.59
CA GLY A 39 -54.51 21.26 -6.17
C GLY A 39 -55.11 20.22 -5.20
N CYS A 40 -56.44 20.15 -5.14
CA CYS A 40 -57.34 19.34 -4.29
C CYS A 40 -57.38 17.80 -4.56
N GLY A 41 -57.71 16.99 -3.54
CA GLY A 41 -58.57 15.79 -3.71
C GLY A 41 -58.44 14.57 -2.77
N GLY A 42 -59.35 14.45 -1.78
CA GLY A 42 -59.95 13.20 -1.23
C GLY A 42 -59.14 12.31 -0.26
N SER A 43 -59.29 12.42 1.07
CA SER A 43 -60.30 11.83 1.98
C SER A 43 -59.90 10.46 2.59
N GLY A 44 -59.69 10.44 3.91
CA GLY A 44 -59.47 9.21 4.69
C GLY A 44 -58.98 9.53 6.10
N SER A 45 -59.95 9.82 6.97
CA SER A 45 -59.84 10.14 8.40
C SER A 45 -59.26 9.02 9.26
N ASP A 46 -58.36 9.37 10.18
CA ASP A 46 -58.41 8.90 11.56
C ASP A 46 -57.74 9.91 12.50
N GLU A 47 -58.36 10.04 13.66
CA GLU A 47 -58.38 11.18 14.55
C GLU A 47 -57.67 10.81 15.86
N ALA A 48 -56.59 11.50 16.24
CA ALA A 48 -56.20 11.71 17.64
C ALA A 48 -55.01 12.68 17.76
N LYS A 49 -55.23 13.80 18.45
CA LYS A 49 -54.24 14.70 19.07
C LYS A 49 -54.85 15.09 20.44
N PRO A 50 -54.12 15.76 21.35
CA PRO A 50 -52.69 15.69 21.70
C PRO A 50 -52.50 15.43 23.21
N ALA A 51 -51.29 15.12 23.67
CA ALA A 51 -50.86 15.52 25.01
C ALA A 51 -49.36 15.83 25.02
N SER A 52 -49.06 17.10 25.23
CA SER A 52 -47.73 17.63 25.53
C SER A 52 -47.36 17.32 26.98
N SER A 53 -46.12 16.90 27.20
CA SER A 53 -45.29 17.36 28.32
C SER A 53 -43.84 16.91 28.11
N PRO A 54 -42.86 17.83 27.99
CA PRO A 54 -41.46 17.49 28.04
C PRO A 54 -41.03 17.32 29.50
N SER A 55 -40.71 16.09 29.90
CA SER A 55 -40.01 15.87 31.17
C SER A 55 -38.53 16.18 30.94
N ALA A 56 -38.13 17.38 31.37
CA ALA A 56 -36.73 17.75 31.51
C ALA A 56 -36.11 16.88 32.61
N SER A 57 -35.33 15.88 32.21
CA SER A 57 -34.38 15.23 33.10
C SER A 57 -33.04 15.90 32.89
N ASN A 58 -32.66 16.77 33.83
CA ASN A 58 -31.29 17.22 34.00
C ASN A 58 -30.44 15.99 34.35
N GLU A 59 -29.80 15.37 33.36
CA GLU A 59 -28.64 14.53 33.64
C GLU A 59 -27.54 15.46 34.12
N ALA A 60 -27.26 15.35 35.42
CA ALA A 60 -26.08 15.92 36.04
C ALA A 60 -24.86 15.42 35.27
N VAL A 61 -24.13 16.37 34.69
CA VAL A 61 -22.81 16.13 34.11
C VAL A 61 -21.93 15.60 35.22
N ASP A 62 -21.61 14.31 35.12
CA ASP A 62 -20.67 13.62 35.99
C ASP A 62 -19.33 14.40 35.95
N PRO A 63 -18.79 14.84 37.10
CA PRO A 63 -17.54 15.57 37.15
C PRO A 63 -16.40 14.63 36.76
N LYS A 64 -16.04 14.67 35.48
CA LYS A 64 -14.71 14.42 34.90
C LYS A 64 -13.77 13.67 35.85
N SER A 65 -13.99 12.36 35.96
CA SER A 65 -13.02 11.44 36.55
C SER A 65 -11.76 11.50 35.68
N SER A 66 -10.79 12.29 36.11
CA SER A 66 -9.42 12.24 35.60
C SER A 66 -8.78 10.99 36.18
N GLU A 67 -9.10 9.83 35.61
CA GLU A 67 -8.30 8.63 35.81
C GLU A 67 -6.90 8.94 35.26
N PRO A 68 -5.83 8.83 36.08
CA PRO A 68 -4.48 9.08 35.60
C PRO A 68 -4.21 8.12 34.45
N GLU A 69 -3.81 8.66 33.29
CA GLU A 69 -3.41 7.81 32.18
C GLU A 69 -2.32 6.85 32.68
N PRO A 70 -2.46 5.54 32.42
CA PRO A 70 -1.49 4.56 32.87
C PRO A 70 -0.11 4.96 32.33
N SER A 71 0.88 5.09 33.21
CA SER A 71 2.25 5.33 32.80
C SER A 71 2.72 4.14 31.96
N VAL A 72 2.92 4.34 30.67
CA VAL A 72 3.45 3.31 29.77
C VAL A 72 4.90 3.04 30.18
N GLU A 73 5.15 1.85 30.73
CA GLU A 73 6.51 1.39 31.05
C GLU A 73 7.11 0.69 29.83
N TYR A 74 8.27 1.16 29.38
CA TYR A 74 9.01 0.55 28.28
C TYR A 74 10.14 -0.32 28.82
N PRO A 75 10.35 -1.54 28.30
CA PRO A 75 11.46 -2.38 28.72
C PRO A 75 12.80 -1.72 28.34
N ALA A 76 13.84 -1.94 29.15
CA ALA A 76 15.20 -1.46 28.88
C ALA A 76 15.91 -2.30 27.82
N THR A 77 15.28 -2.44 26.65
CA THR A 77 15.79 -3.17 25.48
C THR A 77 15.87 -2.24 24.27
N PRO A 78 16.64 -2.59 23.21
CA PRO A 78 16.65 -1.82 21.97
C PRO A 78 15.26 -1.54 21.40
N GLU A 79 14.32 -2.49 21.56
CA GLU A 79 12.91 -2.42 21.16
C GLU A 79 12.14 -1.41 22.03
N GLY A 80 12.23 -1.49 23.36
CA GLY A 80 11.57 -0.52 24.24
C GLY A 80 12.09 0.91 24.07
N ASP A 81 13.37 1.08 23.72
CA ASP A 81 13.94 2.38 23.31
C ASP A 81 13.33 2.91 21.98
N ILE A 82 12.79 2.03 21.14
CA ILE A 82 12.03 2.42 19.94
C ILE A 82 10.68 2.94 20.30
N ASP A 83 9.94 2.13 21.04
CA ASP A 83 8.56 2.40 21.36
C ASP A 83 8.46 3.68 22.19
N ARG A 84 9.37 3.85 23.15
CA ARG A 84 9.50 5.12 23.89
C ARG A 84 9.73 6.32 22.96
N LEU A 85 10.64 6.22 21.98
CA LEU A 85 10.87 7.34 21.07
C LEU A 85 9.67 7.56 20.14
N ALA A 86 9.04 6.50 19.65
CA ALA A 86 7.88 6.61 18.79
C ALA A 86 6.78 7.38 19.51
N ASP A 87 6.53 7.06 20.77
CA ASP A 87 5.54 7.76 21.61
C ASP A 87 5.98 9.20 21.94
N GLU A 88 7.25 9.43 22.29
CA GLU A 88 7.82 10.78 22.47
C GLU A 88 7.70 11.65 21.21
N LYS A 89 7.73 11.04 20.03
CA LYS A 89 7.63 11.74 18.73
C LYS A 89 6.20 11.77 18.18
N GLY A 90 5.27 11.05 18.81
CA GLY A 90 3.92 10.85 18.30
C GLY A 90 3.88 10.14 16.94
N TRP A 91 4.83 9.25 16.67
CA TRP A 91 4.89 8.49 15.42
C TRP A 91 3.88 7.36 15.41
N VAL A 92 3.06 7.31 14.35
CA VAL A 92 2.07 6.25 14.12
C VAL A 92 2.38 5.54 12.81
N VAL A 93 2.74 4.26 12.88
CA VAL A 93 3.13 3.45 11.71
C VAL A 93 1.92 2.94 10.94
N ASP A 94 1.06 2.15 11.59
CA ASP A 94 -0.30 1.82 11.16
C ASP A 94 -1.08 1.18 12.34
N ASP A 95 -2.36 0.86 12.12
CA ASP A 95 -3.22 0.24 13.13
C ASP A 95 -2.96 -1.28 13.31
N LEU A 96 -2.07 -1.88 12.52
CA LEU A 96 -1.78 -3.32 12.54
C LEU A 96 -0.68 -3.67 13.54
N TYR A 97 0.23 -2.73 13.81
CA TYR A 97 1.33 -2.95 14.75
C TYR A 97 1.01 -2.32 16.12
N PRO A 98 1.03 -3.11 17.20
CA PRO A 98 0.80 -2.57 18.54
C PRO A 98 1.97 -1.71 19.03
N ALA A 99 3.16 -1.85 18.43
CA ALA A 99 4.35 -1.09 18.75
C ALA A 99 5.19 -0.76 17.50
N ALA A 100 5.97 0.31 17.55
CA ALA A 100 6.86 0.70 16.45
C ALA A 100 8.02 -0.29 16.27
N SER A 101 8.47 -0.91 17.34
CA SER A 101 9.47 -1.98 17.32
C SER A 101 9.00 -3.21 16.53
N ASP A 102 7.73 -3.61 16.67
CA ASP A 102 7.12 -4.72 15.93
C ASP A 102 7.11 -4.46 14.43
N PHE A 103 6.72 -3.24 14.03
CA PHE A 103 6.76 -2.82 12.62
C PHE A 103 8.18 -2.89 12.03
N VAL A 104 9.19 -2.43 12.79
CA VAL A 104 10.58 -2.50 12.34
C VAL A 104 11.04 -3.96 12.23
N ALA A 105 10.70 -4.80 13.22
CA ALA A 105 11.06 -6.21 13.23
C ALA A 105 10.48 -6.95 12.02
N ASP A 106 9.18 -6.79 11.75
CA ASP A 106 8.51 -7.39 10.59
C ASP A 106 9.12 -6.91 9.28
N THR A 107 9.39 -5.60 9.15
CA THR A 107 10.06 -5.04 7.96
C THR A 107 11.43 -5.68 7.75
N CYS A 108 12.23 -5.84 8.82
CA CYS A 108 13.56 -6.44 8.75
C CYS A 108 13.51 -7.94 8.39
N GLU A 109 12.51 -8.68 8.87
CA GLU A 109 12.26 -10.10 8.55
C GLU A 109 11.74 -10.30 7.11
N SER A 110 10.98 -9.33 6.61
CA SER A 110 10.41 -9.34 5.26
C SER A 110 11.42 -9.02 4.16
N MET A 111 12.47 -8.22 4.44
CA MET A 111 13.54 -7.85 3.50
C MET A 111 14.20 -8.98 2.67
N PRO A 112 14.50 -10.17 3.23
CA PRO A 112 15.08 -11.27 2.47
C PRO A 112 14.12 -11.94 1.49
N VAL A 113 12.80 -11.88 1.71
CA VAL A 113 11.81 -12.73 1.04
C VAL A 113 10.76 -11.95 0.24
N SER A 114 10.45 -10.72 0.62
CA SER A 114 9.36 -9.95 0.02
C SER A 114 9.70 -9.43 -1.37
N ALA A 115 8.80 -9.68 -2.32
CA ALA A 115 8.85 -9.20 -3.71
C ALA A 115 10.17 -9.50 -4.44
N VAL A 116 10.90 -10.54 -4.04
CA VAL A 116 12.22 -10.89 -4.62
C VAL A 116 12.14 -11.30 -6.10
N ASP A 117 10.94 -11.63 -6.55
CA ASP A 117 10.54 -12.00 -7.91
C ASP A 117 10.00 -10.82 -8.73
N GLY A 118 9.88 -9.63 -8.16
CA GLY A 118 9.23 -8.49 -8.82
C GLY A 118 9.86 -7.13 -8.57
N ALA A 119 10.68 -6.97 -7.53
CA ALA A 119 11.24 -5.70 -7.13
C ALA A 119 12.66 -5.87 -6.56
N SER A 120 13.45 -4.80 -6.64
CA SER A 120 14.65 -4.71 -5.81
C SER A 120 14.24 -4.47 -4.35
N ARG A 121 15.09 -4.84 -3.40
CA ARG A 121 14.82 -4.58 -1.97
C ARG A 121 14.53 -3.11 -1.63
N PRO A 122 15.33 -2.14 -2.09
CA PRO A 122 15.02 -0.73 -1.83
C PRO A 122 13.75 -0.26 -2.55
N GLN A 123 13.43 -0.82 -3.73
CA GLN A 123 12.17 -0.56 -4.41
C GLN A 123 10.98 -1.08 -3.59
N TRP A 124 11.02 -2.34 -3.15
CA TRP A 124 10.00 -2.90 -2.28
C TRP A 124 9.80 -2.03 -1.05
N LEU A 125 10.88 -1.69 -0.33
CA LEU A 125 10.77 -0.89 0.88
C LEU A 125 10.15 0.50 0.61
N ALA A 126 10.50 1.13 -0.52
CA ALA A 126 10.01 2.46 -0.87
C ALA A 126 8.56 2.47 -1.42
N GLU A 127 8.13 1.40 -2.10
CA GLU A 127 6.90 1.41 -2.91
C GLU A 127 5.78 0.52 -2.36
N SER A 128 6.05 -0.29 -1.33
CA SER A 128 5.04 -1.18 -0.70
C SER A 128 4.21 -0.53 0.41
N GLY A 129 4.39 0.77 0.65
CA GLY A 129 3.73 1.52 1.72
C GLY A 129 4.44 1.49 3.08
N ASN A 130 5.52 0.72 3.23
CA ASN A 130 6.36 0.72 4.44
C ASN A 130 6.96 2.10 4.79
N MET A 131 7.06 3.00 3.81
CA MET A 131 7.56 4.36 4.00
C MET A 131 6.46 5.43 4.05
N ASP A 132 5.19 5.04 4.09
CA ASP A 132 4.09 5.99 4.19
C ASP A 132 3.97 6.54 5.62
N GLY A 133 3.42 7.74 5.78
CA GLY A 133 3.24 8.38 7.10
C GLY A 133 4.54 8.46 7.91
N ASP A 134 4.47 8.04 9.17
CA ASP A 134 5.64 8.00 10.06
C ASP A 134 6.51 6.76 9.88
N GLY A 135 6.07 5.77 9.08
CA GLY A 135 6.83 4.55 8.80
C GLY A 135 8.24 4.86 8.31
N LYS A 136 8.39 5.85 7.43
CA LYS A 136 9.71 6.33 6.99
C LYS A 136 10.59 6.80 8.15
N ALA A 137 10.06 7.63 9.06
CA ALA A 137 10.83 8.19 10.16
C ALA A 137 11.23 7.09 11.16
N VAL A 138 10.31 6.18 11.48
CA VAL A 138 10.55 5.01 12.33
C VAL A 138 11.65 4.13 11.74
N LEU A 139 11.52 3.71 10.47
CA LEU A 139 12.52 2.87 9.80
C LEU A 139 13.89 3.55 9.72
N GLN A 140 13.94 4.85 9.39
CA GLN A 140 15.19 5.60 9.34
C GLN A 140 15.90 5.64 10.69
N ALA A 141 15.15 5.81 11.77
CA ALA A 141 15.69 5.91 13.10
C ALA A 141 16.11 4.55 13.68
N ARG A 142 15.59 3.44 13.15
CA ARG A 142 15.65 2.13 13.83
C ARG A 142 16.29 0.98 13.08
N ILE A 143 16.17 0.92 11.76
CA ILE A 143 16.90 -0.07 10.95
C ILE A 143 18.40 -0.10 11.29
N PRO A 144 19.09 1.04 11.48
CA PRO A 144 20.52 1.03 11.83
C PRO A 144 20.84 0.35 13.17
N LYS A 145 19.88 0.29 14.10
CA LYS A 145 20.05 -0.32 15.42
C LYS A 145 19.60 -1.79 15.44
N LEU A 146 18.41 -2.09 14.94
CA LEU A 146 17.83 -3.43 15.03
C LEU A 146 18.29 -4.38 13.91
N CYS A 147 18.43 -3.88 12.69
CA CYS A 147 18.82 -4.70 11.55
C CYS A 147 19.86 -3.98 10.67
N PRO A 148 21.08 -3.72 11.21
CA PRO A 148 22.08 -2.86 10.58
C PRO A 148 22.48 -3.32 9.18
N LYS A 149 22.39 -4.61 8.87
CA LYS A 149 22.58 -5.20 7.53
C LYS A 149 21.73 -4.51 6.45
N TRP A 150 20.53 -4.05 6.80
CA TRP A 150 19.59 -3.42 5.88
C TRP A 150 19.71 -1.89 5.81
N THR A 151 20.61 -1.28 6.58
CA THR A 151 20.85 0.18 6.55
C THR A 151 21.13 0.72 5.14
N PRO A 152 21.96 0.07 4.28
CA PRO A 152 22.19 0.57 2.93
C PRO A 152 20.92 0.55 2.07
N VAL A 153 20.09 -0.47 2.22
CA VAL A 153 18.81 -0.62 1.50
C VAL A 153 17.85 0.50 1.91
N MET A 154 17.70 0.73 3.22
CA MET A 154 16.88 1.83 3.74
C MET A 154 17.34 3.19 3.19
N LYS A 155 18.64 3.45 3.19
CA LYS A 155 19.18 4.71 2.66
C LYS A 155 18.89 4.89 1.17
N GLN A 156 19.00 3.83 0.38
CA GLN A 156 18.65 3.85 -1.05
C GLN A 156 17.17 4.16 -1.24
N ALA A 157 16.29 3.44 -0.55
CA ALA A 157 14.85 3.62 -0.58
C ALA A 157 14.44 5.06 -0.21
N VAL A 158 14.94 5.59 0.92
CA VAL A 158 14.72 6.98 1.34
C VAL A 158 15.17 7.99 0.29
N SER A 159 16.30 7.73 -0.36
CA SER A 159 16.86 8.66 -1.35
C SER A 159 16.13 8.63 -2.70
N GLY A 160 15.26 7.64 -2.93
CA GLY A 160 14.66 7.40 -4.24
C GLY A 160 15.65 6.92 -5.30
N ARG A 161 16.90 6.63 -4.93
CA ARG A 161 17.96 6.20 -5.85
C ARG A 161 18.21 4.71 -5.66
N TYR A 162 17.47 3.92 -6.43
CA TYR A 162 17.61 2.47 -6.50
C TYR A 162 17.27 1.96 -7.89
N ASP A 163 17.74 0.75 -8.19
CA ASP A 163 17.28 0.04 -9.38
C ASP A 163 15.84 -0.40 -9.20
N ARG A 164 15.01 -0.09 -10.19
CA ARG A 164 13.70 -0.71 -10.31
C ARG A 164 13.85 -1.99 -11.09
N TRP A 165 13.40 -3.08 -10.50
CA TRP A 165 13.28 -4.38 -11.12
C TRP A 165 11.82 -4.62 -11.46
N PHE A 166 11.58 -5.49 -12.43
CA PHE A 166 10.24 -5.75 -12.94
C PHE A 166 10.05 -7.26 -13.09
N GLY A 167 9.03 -7.80 -12.41
CA GLY A 167 8.60 -9.18 -12.58
C GLY A 167 7.58 -9.32 -13.71
N ASP A 168 6.80 -10.38 -13.65
CA ASP A 168 5.68 -10.58 -14.56
C ASP A 168 4.59 -9.50 -14.41
N GLY A 169 3.87 -9.27 -15.49
CA GLY A 169 2.79 -8.28 -15.59
C GLY A 169 2.88 -7.41 -16.83
N THR A 170 1.93 -6.49 -16.94
CA THR A 170 1.87 -5.47 -18.00
C THR A 170 2.21 -4.11 -17.39
N TYR A 171 3.11 -3.39 -18.05
CA TYR A 171 3.62 -2.10 -17.61
C TYR A 171 3.46 -1.07 -18.71
N VAL A 172 2.94 0.10 -18.38
CA VAL A 172 2.92 1.26 -19.27
C VAL A 172 4.32 1.83 -19.38
N VAL A 173 4.77 2.09 -20.61
CA VAL A 173 6.11 2.63 -20.84
C VAL A 173 6.12 4.13 -20.58
N SER A 174 6.78 4.54 -19.49
CA SER A 174 6.81 5.92 -19.04
C SER A 174 8.05 6.23 -18.22
N SER A 175 8.69 7.36 -18.49
CA SER A 175 9.76 7.89 -17.62
C SER A 175 9.25 8.41 -16.28
N LYS A 176 7.94 8.63 -16.13
CA LYS A 176 7.30 9.03 -14.88
C LYS A 176 6.81 7.77 -14.16
N PRO A 177 7.23 7.53 -12.92
CA PRO A 177 6.64 6.50 -12.08
C PRO A 177 5.12 6.70 -11.95
N ALA A 178 4.39 5.60 -11.85
CA ALA A 178 2.98 5.59 -11.42
C ALA A 178 2.81 6.39 -10.12
N ALA A 179 1.69 7.11 -10.00
CA ALA A 179 1.39 7.80 -8.75
C ALA A 179 0.99 6.78 -7.67
N ALA A 180 1.26 7.11 -6.41
CA ALA A 180 0.87 6.26 -5.30
C ALA A 180 -0.67 6.09 -5.28
N GLY A 181 -1.14 4.84 -5.28
CA GLY A 181 -2.56 4.50 -5.27
C GLY A 181 -3.21 4.34 -6.65
N GLU A 182 -2.44 4.44 -7.74
CA GLU A 182 -2.89 4.03 -9.07
C GLU A 182 -2.65 2.54 -9.30
N ASP A 183 -3.60 1.86 -9.96
CA ASP A 183 -3.45 0.45 -10.35
C ASP A 183 -2.48 0.28 -11.55
N GLU A 184 -2.20 1.37 -12.27
CA GLU A 184 -1.31 1.37 -13.41
C GLU A 184 0.15 1.22 -12.96
N LYS A 185 0.85 0.21 -13.50
CA LYS A 185 2.28 0.02 -13.27
C LYS A 185 3.07 0.61 -14.43
N THR A 186 4.15 1.33 -14.14
CA THR A 186 4.99 1.95 -15.17
C THR A 186 6.39 1.34 -15.23
N ILE A 187 6.95 1.21 -16.43
CA ILE A 187 8.35 0.85 -16.66
C ILE A 187 9.04 1.96 -17.49
N PRO A 188 10.21 2.47 -17.08
CA PRO A 188 10.90 3.48 -17.86
C PRO A 188 11.54 2.88 -19.12
N PRO A 189 11.68 3.66 -20.20
CA PRO A 189 12.46 3.26 -21.37
C PRO A 189 13.89 2.90 -20.98
N GLY A 190 14.45 1.87 -21.59
CA GLY A 190 15.78 1.37 -21.26
C GLY A 190 16.04 -0.04 -21.77
N MET A 191 17.23 -0.54 -21.48
CA MET A 191 17.60 -1.92 -21.74
C MET A 191 17.45 -2.73 -20.45
N TYR A 192 16.77 -3.86 -20.56
CA TYR A 192 16.46 -4.75 -19.45
C TYR A 192 16.91 -6.16 -19.76
N GLN A 193 17.31 -6.87 -18.71
CA GLN A 193 17.82 -8.22 -18.82
C GLN A 193 17.22 -9.11 -17.75
N ALA A 194 16.72 -10.26 -18.19
CA ALA A 194 16.30 -11.36 -17.35
C ALA A 194 17.37 -12.47 -17.41
N ARG A 195 17.79 -12.98 -16.25
CA ARG A 195 18.82 -14.04 -16.13
C ARG A 195 18.35 -15.16 -15.21
N GLY A 196 18.79 -16.38 -15.50
CA GLY A 196 18.52 -17.56 -14.68
C GLY A 196 18.09 -18.76 -15.51
N ASN A 197 17.41 -19.72 -14.89
CA ASN A 197 16.80 -20.84 -15.62
C ASN A 197 15.41 -20.40 -16.11
N ILE A 198 15.35 -19.77 -17.28
CA ILE A 198 14.11 -19.21 -17.84
C ILE A 198 13.44 -20.26 -18.72
N LYS A 199 12.16 -20.52 -18.47
CA LYS A 199 11.36 -21.49 -19.21
C LYS A 199 10.00 -20.92 -19.56
N ASP A 200 9.58 -21.14 -20.80
CA ASP A 200 8.28 -20.70 -21.32
C ASP A 200 7.98 -19.22 -21.07
N CYS A 201 9.03 -18.40 -21.11
CA CYS A 201 8.98 -16.95 -20.92
C CYS A 201 8.41 -16.31 -22.17
N TYR A 202 7.31 -15.60 -21.98
CA TYR A 202 6.73 -14.75 -23.00
C TYR A 202 6.97 -13.30 -22.64
N TRP A 203 7.43 -12.50 -23.59
CA TRP A 203 7.45 -11.06 -23.45
C TRP A 203 7.00 -10.41 -24.75
N GLU A 204 6.42 -9.22 -24.62
CA GLU A 204 6.03 -8.39 -25.76
C GLU A 204 6.20 -6.91 -25.46
N ARG A 205 6.41 -6.16 -26.53
CA ARG A 205 6.35 -4.70 -26.59
C ARG A 205 5.24 -4.33 -27.55
N THR A 206 4.37 -3.43 -27.14
CA THR A 206 3.25 -2.97 -27.97
C THR A 206 3.29 -1.46 -28.17
N THR A 207 2.62 -0.97 -29.21
CA THR A 207 2.35 0.46 -29.42
C THR A 207 1.31 0.95 -28.40
N LYS A 208 1.07 2.26 -28.36
CA LYS A 208 -0.02 2.83 -27.53
C LYS A 208 -1.41 2.39 -27.98
N SER A 209 -1.57 1.98 -29.24
CA SER A 209 -2.81 1.38 -29.77
C SER A 209 -2.93 -0.11 -29.50
N GLY A 210 -1.91 -0.75 -28.92
CA GLY A 210 -1.89 -2.18 -28.61
C GLY A 210 -1.34 -3.07 -29.73
N ASP A 211 -0.82 -2.51 -30.82
CA ASP A 211 -0.20 -3.30 -31.89
C ASP A 211 1.14 -3.85 -31.41
N ILE A 212 1.43 -5.12 -31.69
CA ILE A 212 2.71 -5.74 -31.32
C ILE A 212 3.84 -5.10 -32.14
N ILE A 213 4.84 -4.57 -31.43
CA ILE A 213 6.09 -4.07 -32.00
C ILE A 213 7.09 -5.21 -32.10
N ASP A 214 7.21 -5.99 -31.04
CA ASP A 214 8.15 -7.10 -30.91
C ASP A 214 7.69 -8.04 -29.81
N ASN A 215 7.89 -9.34 -29.99
CA ASN A 215 7.58 -10.33 -28.97
C ASN A 215 8.42 -11.59 -29.14
N HIS A 216 8.50 -12.38 -28.08
CA HIS A 216 9.14 -13.69 -28.15
C HIS A 216 8.60 -14.65 -27.11
N LEU A 217 8.49 -15.93 -27.50
CA LEU A 217 8.26 -17.05 -26.59
C LEU A 217 9.56 -17.86 -26.47
N ALA A 218 10.33 -17.61 -25.42
CA ALA A 218 11.55 -18.35 -25.10
C ALA A 218 11.18 -19.60 -24.29
N THR A 219 11.18 -20.77 -24.95
CA THR A 219 10.89 -22.06 -24.30
C THR A 219 11.99 -22.47 -23.32
N SER A 220 13.24 -22.09 -23.58
CA SER A 220 14.38 -22.30 -22.68
C SER A 220 15.47 -21.27 -22.95
N ALA A 221 15.89 -20.51 -21.94
CA ALA A 221 16.95 -19.52 -22.03
C ALA A 221 17.72 -19.37 -20.71
N GLN A 222 18.97 -18.93 -20.80
CA GLN A 222 19.77 -18.52 -19.63
C GLN A 222 19.75 -17.01 -19.39
N GLU A 223 19.56 -16.25 -20.47
CA GLU A 223 19.54 -14.81 -20.48
C GLU A 223 18.66 -14.31 -21.63
N ILE A 224 17.86 -13.29 -21.37
CA ILE A 224 17.07 -12.57 -22.39
C ILE A 224 17.29 -11.08 -22.15
N THR A 225 17.57 -10.32 -23.21
CA THR A 225 17.75 -8.86 -23.15
C THR A 225 16.73 -8.19 -24.07
N VAL A 226 16.04 -7.19 -23.55
CA VAL A 226 15.01 -6.42 -24.27
C VAL A 226 15.33 -4.94 -24.19
N THR A 227 15.18 -4.21 -25.29
CA THR A 227 15.25 -2.74 -25.31
C THR A 227 13.85 -2.17 -25.43
N ILE A 228 13.37 -1.52 -24.37
CA ILE A 228 12.09 -0.81 -24.33
C ILE A 228 12.33 0.64 -24.75
N ARG A 229 11.68 1.08 -25.83
CA ARG A 229 11.83 2.43 -26.37
C ARG A 229 10.80 3.37 -25.77
N ALA A 230 11.12 4.65 -25.71
CA ALA A 230 10.18 5.68 -25.23
C ALA A 230 8.91 5.83 -26.09
N SER A 231 8.94 5.33 -27.34
CA SER A 231 7.79 5.31 -28.24
C SER A 231 6.84 4.13 -28.00
N ASP A 232 7.26 3.13 -27.25
CA ASP A 232 6.42 1.96 -26.95
C ASP A 232 5.25 2.40 -26.06
N GLY A 233 4.15 1.67 -26.14
CA GLY A 233 2.99 1.85 -25.27
C GLY A 233 3.11 1.03 -24.00
N GLN A 234 3.27 -0.29 -24.14
CA GLN A 234 3.35 -1.21 -23.01
C GLN A 234 4.45 -2.25 -23.20
N PHE A 235 4.90 -2.80 -22.07
CA PHE A 235 5.72 -4.00 -22.00
C PHE A 235 4.99 -5.04 -21.15
N THR A 236 4.77 -6.23 -21.70
CA THR A 236 4.17 -7.35 -20.98
C THR A 236 5.20 -8.46 -20.84
N SER A 237 5.24 -9.10 -19.67
CA SER A 237 6.11 -10.24 -19.37
C SER A 237 5.34 -11.31 -18.60
N GLU A 238 5.53 -12.57 -18.96
CA GLU A 238 4.98 -13.72 -18.27
C GLU A 238 5.99 -14.87 -18.17
N ARG A 239 6.12 -15.45 -16.98
CA ARG A 239 7.01 -16.57 -16.66
C ARG A 239 8.47 -16.29 -17.03
N CYS A 240 8.85 -15.02 -16.99
CA CYS A 240 10.23 -14.63 -17.18
C CYS A 240 10.93 -14.52 -15.84
N ALA A 241 12.26 -14.52 -15.85
CA ALA A 241 13.00 -14.08 -14.67
C ALA A 241 12.84 -12.55 -14.50
N VAL A 242 13.15 -12.06 -13.31
CA VAL A 242 13.10 -10.63 -13.00
C VAL A 242 13.93 -9.82 -13.99
N TRP A 243 13.29 -8.85 -14.64
CA TRP A 243 13.93 -7.88 -15.53
C TRP A 243 14.67 -6.83 -14.72
N LYS A 244 15.98 -6.76 -14.94
CA LYS A 244 16.88 -5.79 -14.29
C LYS A 244 17.41 -4.81 -15.33
N PRO A 245 17.55 -3.52 -15.00
CA PRO A 245 18.15 -2.56 -15.92
C PRO A 245 19.60 -2.93 -16.19
N VAL A 246 19.99 -2.86 -17.47
CA VAL A 246 21.39 -2.97 -17.90
C VAL A 246 22.06 -1.61 -17.75
N ARG A 247 23.25 -1.58 -17.15
CA ARG A 247 24.07 -0.38 -16.99
C ARG A 247 25.32 -0.44 -17.85
#